data_AF-A0A6J1WD07-F1
#
_entry.id   AF-A0A6J1WD07-F1
#
_cell.length_a   1.000
_cell.length_b   1.000
_cell.length_c   1.000
_cell.angle_alpha   90.00
_cell.angle_beta   90.00
_cell.angle_gamma   90.00
#
_symmetry.space_group_name_H-M   'P 1'
#
loop_
_entity.id
_entity.type
_entity.pdbx_description
1 polymer ?
#
loop_
_entity_poly.entity_id
_entity_poly.type
_entity_poly.pdbx_seq_one_letter_code
_entity_poly.pdbx_strand_id
1 'polypeptide(L)'
;MMWKLIIVTILAVGVLCDDIATAVNEQTTQQIRDTLKAQCKKNGAEDKAQDVENAAKNFVECVKGLFDFSTIKKEIEDAKPNGALDEVFGKYCAKSPQLKTCIHTLTTSATPCLEASVREQVGPINNGADQLIDFICYKDGDRIALFIAEGGPECFQEKSEGIRACAEKLKNNVGSVEAAQSLTLVEQCGKYDELTACIIKSLEECSTPTPGNMAESLFRFVRKGSPCNKAAPLKN
;
A
#
# COMPACT_ATOMS: atom_id res chain seq x y z
N MET A 1 -11.91 -9.89 7.47
CA MET A 1 -12.55 -8.59 7.09
C MET A 1 -11.55 -7.51 6.68
N MET A 2 -10.32 -7.47 7.21
CA MET A 2 -9.29 -6.52 6.74
C MET A 2 -8.74 -6.86 5.34
N TRP A 3 -8.74 -8.14 4.94
CA TRP A 3 -8.28 -8.55 3.60
C TRP A 3 -9.09 -7.91 2.46
N LYS A 4 -10.38 -7.58 2.66
CA LYS A 4 -11.16 -6.85 1.65
C LYS A 4 -10.68 -5.41 1.47
N LEU A 5 -10.22 -4.77 2.54
CA LEU A 5 -9.53 -3.50 2.48
C LEU A 5 -8.10 -3.62 1.99
N ILE A 6 -7.41 -4.73 2.28
CA ILE A 6 -6.10 -5.06 1.71
C ILE A 6 -6.23 -5.34 0.22
N ILE A 7 -7.31 -5.90 -0.31
CA ILE A 7 -7.56 -5.95 -1.75
C ILE A 7 -7.83 -4.55 -2.29
N VAL A 8 -8.56 -3.68 -1.59
CA VAL A 8 -8.78 -2.29 -2.03
C VAL A 8 -7.50 -1.44 -1.94
N THR A 9 -6.61 -1.73 -0.99
CA THR A 9 -5.29 -1.07 -0.85
C THR A 9 -4.20 -1.75 -1.67
N ILE A 10 -4.29 -3.04 -2.00
CA ILE A 10 -3.49 -3.74 -3.03
C ILE A 10 -3.98 -3.32 -4.41
N LEU A 11 -5.25 -2.95 -4.59
CA LEU A 11 -5.73 -2.27 -5.80
C LEU A 11 -5.19 -0.83 -5.86
N ALA A 12 -4.93 -0.19 -4.71
CA ALA A 12 -4.26 1.12 -4.65
C ALA A 12 -2.72 1.03 -4.76
N VAL A 13 -2.09 -0.08 -4.33
CA VAL A 13 -0.65 -0.37 -4.47
C VAL A 13 -0.34 -1.03 -5.82
N GLY A 14 -1.33 -1.69 -6.43
CA GLY A 14 -1.30 -2.20 -7.81
C GLY A 14 -1.26 -1.09 -8.86
N VAL A 15 -1.37 0.18 -8.42
CA VAL A 15 -1.09 1.38 -9.22
C VAL A 15 0.42 1.54 -9.49
N LEU A 16 1.30 0.76 -8.85
CA LEU A 16 2.76 0.81 -9.07
C LEU A 16 3.28 -0.20 -10.11
N CYS A 17 2.43 -1.02 -10.72
CA CYS A 17 2.80 -1.84 -11.86
C CYS A 17 2.01 -1.40 -13.09
N ASP A 18 2.70 -0.86 -14.10
CA ASP A 18 2.16 -0.58 -15.44
C ASP A 18 1.42 -1.80 -16.05
N ASP A 19 1.70 -3.00 -15.55
CA ASP A 19 1.12 -4.27 -16.00
C ASP A 19 -0.29 -4.59 -15.48
N ILE A 20 -0.83 -3.87 -14.48
CA ILE A 20 -2.18 -4.19 -13.93
C ILE A 20 -3.27 -3.29 -14.53
N ALA A 21 -2.97 -2.06 -14.92
CA ALA A 21 -3.94 -1.22 -15.63
C ALA A 21 -4.38 -1.84 -16.98
N THR A 22 -3.51 -2.66 -17.60
CA THR A 22 -3.78 -3.43 -18.81
C THR A 22 -4.44 -4.79 -18.53
N ALA A 23 -4.47 -5.26 -17.28
CA ALA A 23 -5.05 -6.54 -16.87
C ALA A 23 -6.53 -6.45 -16.41
N VAL A 24 -7.09 -5.25 -16.26
CA VAL A 24 -8.52 -5.07 -15.92
C VAL A 24 -9.34 -5.17 -17.22
N ASN A 25 -9.78 -6.37 -17.56
CA ASN A 25 -10.75 -6.54 -18.64
C ASN A 25 -12.16 -6.02 -18.22
N GLU A 26 -13.07 -5.85 -19.18
CA GLU A 26 -14.45 -5.40 -18.90
C GLU A 26 -15.18 -6.29 -17.88
N GLN A 27 -14.90 -7.60 -17.89
CA GLN A 27 -15.49 -8.59 -16.99
C GLN A 27 -15.07 -8.36 -15.53
N THR A 28 -13.82 -8.02 -15.26
CA THR A 28 -13.31 -7.66 -13.94
C THR A 28 -13.92 -6.35 -13.45
N THR A 29 -14.10 -5.37 -14.34
CA THR A 29 -14.75 -4.09 -14.01
C THR A 29 -16.20 -4.31 -13.58
N GLN A 30 -16.93 -5.18 -14.28
CA GLN A 30 -18.31 -5.49 -13.94
C GLN A 30 -18.42 -6.25 -12.61
N GLN A 31 -17.55 -7.23 -12.38
CA GLN A 31 -17.51 -7.96 -11.11
C GLN A 31 -17.20 -7.06 -9.90
N ILE A 32 -16.32 -6.06 -10.06
CA ILE A 32 -16.01 -5.07 -9.02
C ILE A 32 -17.25 -4.22 -8.71
N ARG A 33 -17.96 -3.75 -9.74
CA ARG A 33 -19.21 -2.99 -9.57
C ARG A 33 -20.28 -3.80 -8.84
N ASP A 34 -20.48 -5.06 -9.22
CA ASP A 34 -21.50 -5.91 -8.60
C ASP A 34 -21.16 -6.23 -7.14
N THR A 35 -19.87 -6.46 -6.86
CA THR A 35 -19.37 -6.68 -5.48
C THR A 35 -19.55 -5.43 -4.63
N LEU A 36 -19.24 -4.26 -5.17
CA LEU A 36 -19.44 -2.98 -4.48
C LEU A 36 -20.92 -2.76 -4.15
N LYS A 37 -21.81 -2.92 -5.12
CA LYS A 37 -23.26 -2.79 -4.91
C LYS A 37 -23.77 -3.77 -3.85
N ALA A 38 -23.37 -5.04 -3.92
CA ALA A 38 -23.74 -6.05 -2.92
C ALA A 38 -23.24 -5.68 -1.52
N GLN A 39 -22.01 -5.16 -1.40
CA GLN A 39 -21.42 -4.74 -0.13
C GLN A 39 -22.14 -3.50 0.43
N CYS A 40 -22.43 -2.49 -0.41
CA CYS A 40 -23.20 -1.32 -0.02
C CYS A 40 -24.61 -1.71 0.45
N LYS A 41 -25.29 -2.60 -0.30
CA LYS A 41 -26.60 -3.13 0.05
C LYS A 41 -26.59 -3.87 1.39
N LYS A 42 -25.60 -4.73 1.63
CA LYS A 42 -25.42 -5.44 2.91
C LYS A 42 -25.33 -4.48 4.09
N ASN A 43 -24.84 -3.26 3.87
CA ASN A 43 -24.67 -2.23 4.89
C ASN A 43 -25.73 -1.13 4.87
N GLY A 44 -26.84 -1.34 4.13
CA GLY A 44 -27.97 -0.41 4.08
C GLY A 44 -27.70 0.89 3.32
N ALA A 45 -26.69 0.91 2.44
CA ALA A 45 -26.23 2.10 1.71
C ALA A 45 -26.21 1.85 0.18
N GLU A 46 -27.17 1.10 -0.35
CA GLU A 46 -27.24 0.75 -1.78
C GLU A 46 -27.26 2.00 -2.68
N ASP A 47 -27.90 3.08 -2.22
CA ASP A 47 -27.95 4.39 -2.89
C ASP A 47 -26.57 5.07 -3.00
N LYS A 48 -25.59 4.65 -2.19
CA LYS A 48 -24.22 5.19 -2.18
C LYS A 48 -23.24 4.43 -3.07
N ALA A 49 -23.64 3.30 -3.65
CA ALA A 49 -22.73 2.51 -4.47
C ALA A 49 -22.15 3.29 -5.67
N GLN A 50 -22.96 4.14 -6.31
CA GLN A 50 -22.50 4.96 -7.42
C GLN A 50 -21.55 6.08 -6.98
N ASP A 51 -21.81 6.69 -5.82
CA ASP A 51 -20.94 7.72 -5.24
C ASP A 51 -19.55 7.15 -4.95
N VAL A 52 -19.48 5.92 -4.40
CA VAL A 52 -18.21 5.22 -4.16
C VAL A 52 -17.48 4.88 -5.46
N GLU A 53 -18.19 4.43 -6.49
CA GLU A 53 -17.58 4.17 -7.80
C GLU A 53 -16.97 5.45 -8.40
N ASN A 54 -17.69 6.57 -8.30
CA ASN A 54 -17.22 7.86 -8.78
C ASN A 54 -16.01 8.34 -7.96
N ALA A 55 -16.03 8.18 -6.64
CA ALA A 55 -14.90 8.51 -5.78
C ALA A 55 -13.65 7.68 -6.13
N ALA A 56 -13.81 6.40 -6.47
CA ALA A 56 -12.70 5.55 -6.93
C ALA A 56 -12.10 6.03 -8.26
N LYS A 57 -12.95 6.45 -9.22
CA LYS A 57 -12.48 7.05 -10.49
C LYS A 57 -11.74 8.36 -10.25
N ASN A 58 -12.32 9.25 -9.45
CA ASN A 58 -11.72 10.53 -9.09
C ASN A 58 -10.41 10.36 -8.33
N PHE A 59 -10.27 9.31 -7.52
CA PHE A 59 -9.00 8.97 -6.87
C PHE A 59 -7.92 8.63 -7.90
N VAL A 60 -8.24 7.76 -8.87
CA VAL A 60 -7.29 7.39 -9.94
C VAL A 60 -6.89 8.62 -10.76
N GLU A 61 -7.86 9.47 -11.13
CA GLU A 61 -7.61 10.71 -11.85
C GLU A 61 -6.76 11.69 -11.04
N CYS A 62 -7.03 11.83 -9.75
CA CYS A 62 -6.20 12.64 -8.87
C CYS A 62 -4.76 12.13 -8.85
N VAL A 63 -4.53 10.84 -8.58
CA VAL A 63 -3.18 10.27 -8.49
C VAL A 63 -2.43 10.48 -9.82
N LYS A 64 -3.08 10.25 -10.96
CA LYS A 64 -2.50 10.50 -12.29
C LYS A 64 -2.21 11.97 -12.55
N GLY A 65 -3.03 12.88 -12.03
CA GLY A 65 -2.80 14.33 -12.11
C GLY A 65 -1.62 14.80 -11.24
N LEU A 66 -1.30 14.06 -10.17
CA LEU A 66 -0.17 14.36 -9.29
C LEU A 66 1.14 13.74 -9.80
N PHE A 67 1.08 12.52 -10.31
CA PHE A 67 2.24 11.70 -10.63
C PHE A 67 2.16 11.15 -12.04
N ASP A 68 3.08 11.60 -12.89
CA ASP A 68 3.43 10.89 -14.12
C ASP A 68 4.58 9.94 -13.80
N PHE A 69 4.26 8.66 -13.62
CA PHE A 69 5.24 7.64 -13.25
C PHE A 69 6.31 7.40 -14.31
N SER A 70 6.00 7.61 -15.60
CA SER A 70 6.98 7.51 -16.67
C SER A 70 8.01 8.64 -16.56
N THR A 71 7.51 9.86 -16.32
CA THR A 71 8.37 11.03 -16.10
C THR A 71 9.17 10.88 -14.79
N ILE A 72 8.57 10.46 -13.68
CA ILE A 72 9.25 10.22 -12.40
C ILE A 72 10.41 9.23 -12.59
N LYS A 73 10.14 8.10 -13.24
CA LYS A 73 11.16 7.07 -13.47
C LYS A 73 12.33 7.64 -14.26
N LYS A 74 12.06 8.42 -15.32
CA LYS A 74 13.10 9.07 -16.10
C LYS A 74 13.90 10.09 -15.28
N GLU A 75 13.23 10.94 -14.50
CA GLU A 75 13.88 11.92 -13.63
C GLU A 75 14.78 11.24 -12.59
N ILE A 76 14.36 10.09 -12.03
CA ILE A 76 15.19 9.29 -11.11
C ILE A 76 16.44 8.76 -11.81
N GLU A 77 16.31 8.13 -12.98
CA GLU A 77 17.45 7.58 -13.73
C GLU A 77 18.46 8.67 -14.12
N ASP A 78 17.97 9.85 -14.53
CA ASP A 78 18.81 10.99 -14.91
C ASP A 78 19.52 11.63 -13.68
N ALA A 79 18.85 11.65 -12.52
CA ALA A 79 19.37 12.28 -11.29
C ALA A 79 20.28 11.34 -10.46
N LYS A 80 20.06 10.02 -10.55
CA LYS A 80 20.84 8.99 -9.82
C LYS A 80 22.37 9.14 -9.97
N PRO A 81 22.96 9.28 -11.17
CA PRO A 81 24.41 9.41 -11.32
C PRO A 81 24.98 10.73 -10.77
N ASN A 82 24.13 11.76 -10.64
CA ASN A 82 24.54 13.11 -10.22
C ASN A 82 24.26 13.37 -8.74
N GLY A 83 23.63 12.43 -8.03
CA GLY A 83 23.31 12.56 -6.61
C GLY A 83 22.17 13.53 -6.28
N ALA A 84 21.32 13.89 -7.26
CA ALA A 84 20.26 14.89 -7.13
C ALA A 84 18.85 14.27 -6.96
N LEU A 85 18.77 13.09 -6.33
CA LEU A 85 17.51 12.37 -6.16
C LEU A 85 16.54 13.08 -5.20
N ASP A 86 17.08 13.76 -4.18
CA ASP A 86 16.32 14.59 -3.23
C ASP A 86 15.57 15.73 -3.92
N GLU A 87 16.17 16.39 -4.93
CA GLU A 87 15.48 17.43 -5.71
C GLU A 87 14.27 16.85 -6.48
N VAL A 88 14.45 15.66 -7.07
CA VAL A 88 13.37 14.94 -7.76
C VAL A 88 12.26 14.59 -6.77
N PHE A 89 12.59 13.94 -5.64
CA PHE A 89 11.59 13.55 -4.66
C PHE A 89 10.93 14.74 -3.98
N GLY A 90 11.64 15.85 -3.77
CA GLY A 90 11.10 17.07 -3.17
C GLY A 90 9.95 17.65 -3.99
N LYS A 91 10.11 17.69 -5.32
CA LYS A 91 9.05 18.10 -6.26
C LYS A 91 7.78 17.25 -6.12
N TYR A 92 7.91 15.95 -5.92
CA TYR A 92 6.77 15.04 -5.76
C TYR A 92 6.20 15.04 -4.34
N CYS A 93 7.06 15.19 -3.34
CA CYS A 93 6.66 15.30 -1.94
C CYS A 93 5.95 16.61 -1.61
N ALA A 94 6.22 17.69 -2.36
CA ALA A 94 5.42 18.92 -2.32
C ALA A 94 3.94 18.69 -2.69
N LYS A 95 3.62 17.61 -3.43
CA LYS A 95 2.24 17.23 -3.78
C LYS A 95 1.57 16.36 -2.72
N SER A 96 2.29 15.98 -1.65
CA SER A 96 1.76 15.12 -0.58
C SER A 96 0.45 15.62 0.03
N PRO A 97 0.18 16.93 0.24
CA PRO A 97 -1.10 17.36 0.80
C PRO A 97 -2.29 17.05 -0.13
N GLN A 98 -2.08 17.16 -1.45
CA GLN A 98 -3.10 16.83 -2.45
C GLN A 98 -3.32 15.32 -2.49
N LEU A 99 -2.24 14.53 -2.43
CA LEU A 99 -2.35 13.06 -2.37
C LEU A 99 -3.14 12.60 -1.14
N LYS A 100 -2.83 13.14 0.05
CA LYS A 100 -3.58 12.86 1.28
C LYS A 100 -5.06 13.18 1.10
N THR A 101 -5.38 14.35 0.54
CA THR A 101 -6.77 14.75 0.26
C THR A 101 -7.48 13.73 -0.63
N CYS A 102 -6.81 13.20 -1.65
CA CYS A 102 -7.40 12.20 -2.54
C CYS A 102 -7.68 10.87 -1.85
N ILE A 103 -6.76 10.43 -0.98
CA ILE A 103 -6.96 9.22 -0.15
C ILE A 103 -8.14 9.43 0.80
N HIS A 104 -8.18 10.54 1.54
CA HIS A 104 -9.25 10.83 2.49
C HIS A 104 -10.60 10.94 1.79
N THR A 105 -10.66 11.57 0.63
CA THR A 105 -11.90 11.68 -0.16
C THR A 105 -12.43 10.30 -0.54
N LEU A 106 -11.56 9.39 -0.98
CA LEU A 106 -11.94 8.02 -1.32
C LEU A 106 -12.45 7.26 -0.08
N THR A 107 -11.69 7.26 1.01
CA THR A 107 -12.02 6.48 2.21
C THR A 107 -13.29 7.01 2.89
N THR A 108 -13.48 8.33 2.95
CA THR A 108 -14.72 8.95 3.44
C THR A 108 -15.90 8.59 2.55
N SER A 109 -15.76 8.67 1.22
CA SER A 109 -16.83 8.31 0.29
C SER A 109 -17.22 6.83 0.41
N ALA A 110 -16.25 5.94 0.62
CA ALA A 110 -16.48 4.50 0.79
C ALA A 110 -17.16 4.14 2.12
N THR A 111 -17.03 4.98 3.15
CA THR A 111 -17.46 4.70 4.53
C THR A 111 -18.89 4.15 4.67
N PRO A 112 -19.92 4.70 3.99
CA PRO A 112 -21.29 4.18 4.08
C PRO A 112 -21.42 2.72 3.65
N CYS A 113 -20.59 2.26 2.71
CA CYS A 113 -20.63 0.88 2.22
C CYS A 113 -19.81 -0.11 3.06
N LEU A 114 -19.08 0.37 4.07
CA LEU A 114 -18.26 -0.48 4.94
C LEU A 114 -19.09 -1.05 6.10
N GLU A 115 -18.64 -2.18 6.64
CA GLU A 115 -19.19 -2.77 7.87
C GLU A 115 -18.81 -1.91 9.09
N ALA A 116 -19.62 -1.94 10.16
CA ALA A 116 -19.42 -1.07 11.33
C ALA A 116 -18.00 -1.16 11.93
N SER A 117 -17.49 -2.38 12.09
CA SER A 117 -16.13 -2.64 12.58
C SER A 117 -15.04 -2.01 11.71
N VAL A 118 -15.30 -1.80 10.42
CA VAL A 118 -14.38 -1.21 9.46
C VAL A 118 -14.55 0.31 9.41
N ARG A 119 -15.78 0.83 9.54
CA ARG A 119 -16.04 2.27 9.62
C ARG A 119 -15.27 2.93 10.76
N GLU A 120 -15.21 2.26 11.90
CA GLU A 120 -14.42 2.71 13.07
C GLU A 120 -12.91 2.80 12.80
N GLN A 121 -12.42 2.08 11.78
CA GLN A 121 -11.00 2.08 11.39
C GLN A 121 -10.67 3.09 10.28
N VAL A 122 -11.65 3.78 9.68
CA VAL A 122 -11.38 4.75 8.59
C VAL A 122 -10.46 5.87 9.05
N GLY A 123 -10.70 6.45 10.23
CA GLY A 123 -9.83 7.46 10.82
C GLY A 123 -8.39 6.96 11.05
N PRO A 124 -8.21 5.83 11.75
CA PRO A 124 -6.90 5.18 11.89
C PRO A 124 -6.21 4.88 10.55
N ILE A 125 -6.93 4.40 9.53
CA ILE A 125 -6.39 4.13 8.19
C ILE A 125 -5.88 5.41 7.54
N ASN A 126 -6.68 6.49 7.55
CA ASN A 126 -6.28 7.78 6.99
C ASN A 126 -5.06 8.35 7.72
N ASN A 127 -5.04 8.30 9.05
CA ASN A 127 -3.88 8.71 9.83
C ASN A 127 -2.64 7.86 9.50
N GLY A 128 -2.80 6.55 9.35
CA GLY A 128 -1.71 5.66 8.93
C GLY A 128 -1.19 5.98 7.53
N ALA A 129 -2.08 6.32 6.58
CA ALA A 129 -1.71 6.75 5.24
C ALA A 129 -0.97 8.10 5.25
N ASP A 130 -1.45 9.08 6.02
CA ASP A 130 -0.80 10.39 6.17
C ASP A 130 0.60 10.22 6.75
N GLN A 131 0.70 9.42 7.81
CA GLN A 131 1.95 9.06 8.47
C GLN A 131 2.92 8.39 7.49
N LEU A 132 2.45 7.48 6.64
CA LEU A 132 3.28 6.79 5.66
C LEU A 132 3.81 7.76 4.60
N ILE A 133 2.95 8.65 4.10
CA ILE A 133 3.33 9.69 3.17
C ILE A 133 4.38 10.62 3.81
N ASP A 134 4.18 11.01 5.07
CA ASP A 134 5.16 11.83 5.82
C ASP A 134 6.46 11.10 6.09
N PHE A 135 6.41 9.78 6.28
CA PHE A 135 7.60 8.96 6.43
C PHE A 135 8.42 8.95 5.15
N ILE A 136 7.79 8.73 4.00
CA ILE A 136 8.44 8.72 2.68
C ILE A 136 8.96 10.11 2.32
N CYS A 137 8.15 11.14 2.55
CA CYS A 137 8.46 12.54 2.25
C CYS A 137 9.22 13.27 3.36
N TYR A 138 9.81 12.53 4.30
CA TYR A 138 10.66 13.11 5.32
C TYR A 138 11.84 13.83 4.64
N LYS A 139 11.98 15.14 4.94
CA LYS A 139 12.99 16.02 4.32
C LYS A 139 13.02 15.86 2.81
N ASP A 140 11.91 16.21 2.16
CA ASP A 140 11.81 16.21 0.70
C ASP A 140 12.14 14.86 0.02
N GLY A 141 11.99 13.76 0.77
CA GLY A 141 12.23 12.42 0.25
C GLY A 141 13.63 11.86 0.49
N ASP A 142 14.43 12.45 1.40
CA ASP A 142 15.76 11.95 1.80
C ASP A 142 15.80 10.43 2.00
N ARG A 143 14.77 9.86 2.64
CA ARG A 143 14.70 8.42 2.90
C ARG A 143 14.60 7.61 1.61
N ILE A 144 13.71 7.99 0.70
CA ILE A 144 13.57 7.26 -0.57
C ILE A 144 14.76 7.52 -1.51
N ALA A 145 15.34 8.73 -1.46
CA ALA A 145 16.59 9.05 -2.15
C ALA A 145 17.74 8.16 -1.67
N LEU A 146 17.93 8.04 -0.35
CA LEU A 146 18.95 7.16 0.24
C LEU A 146 18.72 5.69 -0.13
N PHE A 147 17.47 5.21 -0.07
CA PHE A 147 17.13 3.85 -0.48
C PHE A 147 17.57 3.55 -1.92
N ILE A 148 17.31 4.47 -2.86
CA ILE A 148 17.66 4.29 -4.27
C ILE A 148 19.16 4.45 -4.50
N ALA A 149 19.80 5.42 -3.85
CA ALA A 149 21.24 5.63 -3.94
C ALA A 149 22.03 4.39 -3.48
N GLU A 150 21.52 3.68 -2.47
CA GLU A 150 22.12 2.48 -1.90
C GLU A 150 21.73 1.18 -2.64
N GLY A 151 21.15 1.28 -3.84
CA GLY A 151 20.80 0.13 -4.67
C GLY A 151 19.55 -0.62 -4.23
N GLY A 152 18.64 0.04 -3.51
CA GLY A 152 17.40 -0.55 -3.00
C GLY A 152 16.54 -1.21 -4.07
N PRO A 153 16.17 -0.52 -5.17
CA PRO A 153 15.40 -1.13 -6.26
C PRO A 153 16.07 -2.38 -6.86
N GLU A 154 17.39 -2.33 -7.09
CA GLU A 154 18.16 -3.44 -7.62
C GLU A 154 18.19 -4.63 -6.66
N CYS A 155 18.39 -4.37 -5.37
CA CYS A 155 18.32 -5.38 -4.32
C CYS A 155 16.95 -6.08 -4.29
N PHE A 156 15.86 -5.32 -4.34
CA PHE A 156 14.50 -5.91 -4.39
C PHE A 156 14.26 -6.73 -5.66
N GLN A 157 14.79 -6.29 -6.80
CA GLN A 157 14.70 -7.02 -8.06
C GLN A 157 15.50 -8.33 -8.01
N GLU A 158 16.75 -8.27 -7.53
CA GLU A 158 17.63 -9.43 -7.35
C GLU A 158 17.01 -10.45 -6.40
N LYS A 159 16.43 -9.99 -5.28
CA LYS A 159 15.81 -10.85 -4.27
C LYS A 159 14.36 -11.18 -4.54
N SER A 160 13.85 -10.88 -5.74
CA SER A 160 12.44 -11.07 -6.09
C SER A 160 11.96 -12.52 -5.94
N GLU A 161 12.81 -13.51 -6.20
CA GLU A 161 12.49 -14.93 -5.98
C GLU A 161 12.36 -15.26 -4.48
N GLY A 162 13.28 -14.77 -3.63
CA GLY A 162 13.19 -14.94 -2.19
C GLY A 162 11.93 -14.29 -1.61
N ILE A 163 11.60 -13.08 -2.07
CA ILE A 163 10.38 -12.37 -1.69
C ILE A 163 9.13 -13.16 -2.12
N ARG A 164 9.12 -13.70 -3.34
CA ARG A 164 8.03 -14.58 -3.82
C ARG A 164 7.89 -15.83 -2.95
N ALA A 165 9.01 -16.47 -2.59
CA ALA A 165 9.00 -17.63 -1.70
C ALA A 165 8.42 -17.30 -0.31
N CYS A 166 8.67 -16.10 0.22
CA CYS A 166 8.03 -15.64 1.46
C CYS A 166 6.51 -15.54 1.33
N ALA A 167 6.01 -14.98 0.21
CA ALA A 167 4.58 -14.89 -0.06
C ALA A 167 3.94 -16.27 -0.25
N GLU A 168 4.62 -17.18 -0.96
CA GLU A 168 4.17 -18.56 -1.13
C GLU A 168 4.13 -19.33 0.19
N LYS A 169 5.14 -19.17 1.04
CA LYS A 169 5.16 -19.76 2.39
C LYS A 169 3.99 -19.26 3.22
N LEU A 170 3.69 -17.96 3.18
CA LEU A 170 2.52 -17.42 3.86
C LEU A 170 1.23 -18.02 3.30
N LYS A 171 1.09 -18.09 1.97
CA LYS A 171 -0.06 -18.70 1.31
C LYS A 171 -0.25 -20.16 1.74
N ASN A 172 0.82 -20.95 1.79
CA ASN A 172 0.78 -22.35 2.21
C ASN A 172 0.42 -22.50 3.69
N ASN A 173 0.90 -21.58 4.54
CA ASN A 173 0.58 -21.56 5.97
C ASN A 173 -0.89 -21.21 6.26
N VAL A 174 -1.53 -20.42 5.38
CA VAL A 174 -2.94 -20.03 5.51
C VAL A 174 -3.87 -20.97 4.74
N GLY A 175 -3.37 -21.60 3.68
CA GLY A 175 -4.07 -22.61 2.88
C GLY A 175 -5.00 -22.00 1.84
N SER A 176 -6.08 -21.33 2.27
CA SER A 176 -7.10 -20.77 1.37
C SER A 176 -7.49 -19.32 1.70
N VAL A 177 -8.20 -18.67 0.78
CA VAL A 177 -8.73 -17.31 0.96
C VAL A 177 -9.78 -17.28 2.06
N GLU A 178 -10.60 -18.33 2.17
CA GLU A 178 -11.61 -18.49 3.21
C GLU A 178 -10.97 -18.65 4.60
N ALA A 179 -9.90 -19.45 4.69
CA ALA A 179 -9.11 -19.59 5.91
C ALA A 179 -8.44 -18.27 6.31
N ALA A 180 -7.91 -17.52 5.34
CA ALA A 180 -7.38 -16.17 5.57
C ALA A 180 -8.45 -15.21 6.12
N GLN A 181 -9.69 -15.35 5.67
CA GLN A 181 -10.81 -14.52 6.10
C GLN A 181 -11.27 -14.85 7.54
N SER A 182 -11.07 -16.09 7.99
CA SER A 182 -11.41 -16.53 9.35
C SER A 182 -10.37 -16.16 10.41
N LEU A 183 -9.17 -15.72 10.02
CA LEU A 183 -8.13 -15.32 10.97
C LEU A 183 -8.61 -14.15 11.84
N THR A 184 -8.37 -14.26 13.14
CA THR A 184 -8.51 -13.16 14.09
C THR A 184 -7.53 -12.03 13.75
N LEU A 185 -7.80 -10.84 14.28
CA LEU A 185 -6.90 -9.70 14.10
C LEU A 185 -5.48 -10.01 14.59
N VAL A 186 -5.33 -10.67 15.73
CA VAL A 186 -4.03 -11.05 16.30
C VAL A 186 -3.27 -11.99 15.37
N GLU A 187 -3.94 -13.00 14.80
CA GLU A 187 -3.32 -13.93 13.86
C GLU A 187 -2.92 -13.23 12.55
N GLN A 188 -3.75 -12.32 12.03
CA GLN A 188 -3.40 -11.51 10.85
C GLN A 188 -2.15 -10.67 11.11
N CYS A 189 -2.06 -10.06 12.29
CA CYS A 189 -0.90 -9.29 12.70
C CYS A 189 0.36 -10.16 12.83
N GLY A 190 0.24 -11.39 13.33
CA GLY A 190 1.35 -12.35 13.37
C GLY A 190 1.79 -12.80 11.98
N LYS A 191 0.85 -13.00 11.04
CA LYS A 191 1.15 -13.32 9.64
C LYS A 191 1.86 -12.19 8.91
N TYR A 192 1.50 -10.94 9.20
CA TYR A 192 2.23 -9.78 8.71
C TYR A 192 3.68 -9.77 9.23
N ASP A 193 3.88 -10.05 10.51
CA ASP A 193 5.21 -10.08 11.13
C ASP A 193 6.07 -11.21 10.55
N GLU A 194 5.50 -12.40 10.36
CA GLU A 194 6.16 -13.54 9.70
C GLU A 194 6.61 -13.20 8.27
N LEU A 195 5.72 -12.57 7.48
CA LEU A 195 6.00 -12.22 6.09
C LEU A 195 7.09 -11.16 6.00
N THR A 196 6.96 -10.07 6.76
CA THR A 196 7.91 -8.96 6.71
C THR A 196 9.28 -9.36 7.23
N ALA A 197 9.37 -10.17 8.29
CA ALA A 197 10.63 -10.75 8.74
C ALA A 197 11.29 -11.65 7.67
N CYS A 198 10.50 -12.44 6.95
CA CYS A 198 11.00 -13.25 5.84
C CYS A 198 11.58 -12.37 4.71
N ILE A 199 10.87 -11.31 4.33
CA ILE A 199 11.33 -10.37 3.30
C ILE A 199 12.62 -9.66 3.73
N ILE A 200 12.68 -9.15 4.96
CA ILE A 200 13.89 -8.49 5.50
C ILE A 200 15.07 -9.44 5.41
N LYS A 201 14.90 -10.70 5.81
CA LYS A 201 15.95 -11.72 5.74
C LYS A 201 16.48 -11.93 4.31
N SER A 202 15.61 -11.88 3.29
CA SER A 202 16.08 -11.93 1.90
C SER A 202 16.86 -10.69 1.48
N LEU A 203 16.46 -9.51 1.97
CA LEU A 203 17.12 -8.23 1.65
C LEU A 203 18.45 -8.06 2.40
N GLU A 204 18.66 -8.74 3.52
CA GLU A 204 19.94 -8.81 4.23
C GLU A 204 21.06 -9.46 3.39
N GLU A 205 20.70 -10.22 2.36
CA GLU A 205 21.65 -10.84 1.42
C GLU A 205 22.11 -9.90 0.30
N CYS A 206 21.68 -8.63 0.33
CA CYS A 206 22.14 -7.61 -0.60
C CYS A 206 23.52 -7.05 -0.23
N SER A 207 24.18 -6.39 -1.18
CA SER A 207 25.54 -5.86 -1.00
C SER A 207 25.66 -4.80 0.10
N THR A 208 24.59 -4.04 0.33
CA THR A 208 24.49 -3.04 1.39
C THR A 208 23.36 -3.41 2.36
N PRO A 209 23.49 -3.10 3.66
CA PRO A 209 22.43 -3.35 4.64
C PRO A 209 21.29 -2.33 4.54
N THR A 210 21.51 -1.21 3.84
CA THR A 210 20.57 -0.07 3.80
C THR A 210 19.18 -0.46 3.27
N PRO A 211 19.03 -1.17 2.14
CA PRO A 211 17.72 -1.59 1.64
C PRO A 211 16.91 -2.42 2.65
N GLY A 212 17.56 -3.37 3.33
CA GLY A 212 16.94 -4.18 4.38
C GLY A 212 16.50 -3.35 5.59
N ASN A 213 17.38 -2.48 6.11
CA ASN A 213 17.08 -1.60 7.24
C ASN A 213 15.92 -0.63 6.95
N MET A 214 15.88 -0.10 5.72
CA MET A 214 14.81 0.81 5.29
C MET A 214 13.48 0.08 5.11
N ALA A 215 13.50 -1.13 4.52
CA ALA A 215 12.33 -1.97 4.43
C ALA A 215 11.78 -2.36 5.81
N GLU A 216 12.65 -2.74 6.75
CA GLU A 216 12.24 -3.01 8.14
C GLU A 216 11.59 -1.79 8.78
N SER A 217 12.23 -0.61 8.65
CA SER A 217 11.70 0.64 9.19
C SER A 217 10.30 0.94 8.64
N LEU A 218 10.11 0.74 7.34
CA LEU A 218 8.83 0.91 6.67
C LEU A 218 7.78 -0.09 7.15
N PHE A 219 8.12 -1.38 7.25
CA PHE A 219 7.20 -2.42 7.74
C PHE A 219 6.78 -2.17 9.19
N ARG A 220 7.72 -1.82 10.07
CA ARG A 220 7.42 -1.44 11.46
C ARG A 220 6.51 -0.22 11.52
N PHE A 221 6.72 0.75 10.64
CA PHE A 221 5.91 1.95 10.57
C PHE A 221 4.47 1.65 10.14
N VAL A 222 4.29 0.90 9.04
CA VAL A 222 2.98 0.44 8.55
C VAL A 222 2.26 -0.38 9.62
N ARG A 223 2.97 -1.28 10.30
CA ARG A 223 2.40 -2.06 11.40
C ARG A 223 1.86 -1.17 12.53
N LYS A 224 2.65 -0.19 12.98
CA LYS A 224 2.27 0.76 14.04
C LYS A 224 1.07 1.63 13.67
N GLY A 225 0.95 1.99 12.39
CA GLY A 225 -0.19 2.74 11.86
C GLY A 225 -1.46 1.91 11.67
N SER A 226 -1.38 0.58 11.79
CA SER A 226 -2.51 -0.33 11.58
C SER A 226 -3.20 -0.74 12.89
N PRO A 227 -4.38 -1.39 12.82
CA PRO A 227 -5.06 -1.94 14.01
C PRO A 227 -4.20 -2.94 14.81
N CYS A 228 -3.13 -3.48 14.22
CA CYS A 228 -2.16 -4.35 14.90
C CYS A 228 -1.47 -3.69 16.09
N ASN A 229 -1.26 -2.38 16.07
CA ASN A 229 -0.60 -1.69 17.17
C ASN A 229 -1.37 -1.84 18.50
N LYS A 230 -2.70 -1.88 18.44
CA LYS A 230 -3.56 -2.08 19.61
C LYS A 230 -3.77 -3.56 19.92
N ALA A 231 -3.97 -4.39 18.90
CA ALA A 231 -4.34 -5.78 19.06
C ALA A 231 -3.16 -6.71 19.41
N ALA A 232 -1.96 -6.41 18.91
CA ALA A 232 -0.75 -7.19 19.12
C ALA A 232 0.48 -6.25 19.15
N PRO A 233 0.67 -5.51 20.26
CA PRO A 233 1.79 -4.56 20.39
C PRO A 233 3.12 -5.25 20.15
N LEU A 234 3.99 -4.63 19.35
CA LEU A 234 5.38 -5.09 19.22
C LEU A 234 6.03 -5.02 20.61
N LYS A 235 6.65 -6.11 21.05
CA LYS A 235 7.54 -6.07 22.21
C LYS A 235 8.81 -5.32 21.78
N ASN A 236 9.21 -4.34 22.59
CA ASN A 236 10.42 -3.54 22.37
C ASN A 236 11.67 -4.43 22.34
#